data_AF-A0A2R7T3Q2-F1
#
_entry.id   AF-A0A2R7T3Q2-F1
#
_cell.length_a   1.000
_cell.length_b   1.000
_cell.length_c   1.000
_cell.angle_alpha   90.00
_cell.angle_beta   90.00
_cell.angle_gamma   90.00
#
_symmetry.space_group_name_H-M   'P 1'
#
loop_
_entity.id
_entity.type
_entity.pdbx_description
1 polymer ?
#
loop_
_entity_poly.entity_id
_entity_poly.type
_entity_poly.pdbx_seq_one_letter_code
_entity_poly.pdbx_strand_id
1 'polypeptide(L)'
;MIQAAVADVLQPWGCAIQSFEDHPNFFGNWRARFSHGERGFEIASDHRDGWMDLWEYPPDGPGRCLREVRSQGFDEAKELAVLADWLDEVLVG
;
A
#
# COMPACT_ATOMS: atom_id res chain seq x y z
N MET A 1 3.98 -2.74 14.87
CA MET A 1 3.70 -1.39 14.32
C MET A 1 3.66 -1.56 12.82
N ILE A 2 2.47 -1.48 12.23
CA ILE A 2 2.22 -1.76 10.81
C ILE A 2 3.16 -0.97 9.88
N GLN A 3 3.56 0.25 10.25
CA GLN A 3 4.52 1.07 9.50
C GLN A 3 5.86 0.36 9.22
N ALA A 4 6.45 -0.26 10.25
CA ALA A 4 7.74 -0.93 10.11
C ALA A 4 7.60 -2.16 9.21
N ALA A 5 6.51 -2.91 9.37
CA ALA A 5 6.24 -4.10 8.57
C ALA A 5 5.98 -3.76 7.09
N VAL A 6 5.25 -2.67 6.82
CA VAL A 6 5.06 -2.15 5.46
C VAL A 6 6.39 -1.72 4.85
N ALA A 7 7.28 -1.08 5.62
CA ALA A 7 8.62 -0.74 5.16
C ALA A 7 9.47 -1.98 4.83
N ASP A 8 9.41 -3.01 5.66
CA ASP A 8 10.11 -4.28 5.42
C ASP A 8 9.59 -4.99 4.16
N VAL A 9 8.30 -4.87 3.84
CA VAL A 9 7.72 -5.40 2.60
C VAL A 9 8.17 -4.59 1.38
N LEU A 10 8.24 -3.26 1.49
CA LEU A 10 8.58 -2.36 0.37
C LEU A 10 10.08 -2.34 0.03
N GLN A 11 10.96 -2.47 1.03
CA GLN A 11 12.40 -2.32 0.87
C GLN A 11 13.03 -3.30 -0.16
N PRO A 12 12.69 -4.61 -0.19
CA PRO A 12 13.23 -5.54 -1.18
C PRO A 12 12.93 -5.16 -2.63
N TRP A 13 11.85 -4.42 -2.87
CA TRP A 13 11.45 -3.95 -4.20
C TRP A 13 12.15 -2.66 -4.61
N GLY A 14 13.04 -2.10 -3.77
CA GLY A 14 13.67 -0.81 -4.05
C GLY A 14 12.70 0.38 -3.98
N CYS A 15 11.56 0.20 -3.30
CA CYS A 15 10.62 1.29 -3.07
C CYS A 15 11.15 2.27 -2.02
N ALA A 16 10.98 3.57 -2.27
CA ALA A 16 11.29 4.62 -1.31
C ALA A 16 10.00 5.14 -0.67
N ILE A 17 9.84 4.96 0.65
CA ILE A 17 8.69 5.50 1.38
C ILE A 17 8.84 7.02 1.49
N GLN A 18 7.78 7.73 1.11
CA GLN A 18 7.68 9.19 1.17
C GLN A 18 6.92 9.63 2.42
N SER A 19 5.81 8.95 2.73
CA SER A 19 5.03 9.21 3.93
C SER A 19 4.31 7.94 4.38
N PHE A 20 4.08 7.86 5.69
CA PHE A 20 3.21 6.87 6.31
C PHE A 20 2.25 7.59 7.23
N GLU A 21 0.96 7.33 7.07
CA GLU A 21 -0.11 7.87 7.89
C GLU A 21 -0.76 6.70 8.63
N ASP A 22 -0.55 6.66 9.94
CA ASP A 22 -1.37 5.86 10.83
C ASP A 22 -2.55 6.74 11.26
N HIS A 23 -3.78 6.24 11.17
CA HIS A 23 -4.95 6.95 11.65
C HIS A 23 -5.37 6.39 13.01
N PRO A 24 -4.73 6.81 14.14
CA PRO A 24 -4.93 6.20 15.46
C PRO A 24 -6.36 6.31 16.00
N ASN A 25 -7.17 7.22 15.44
CA ASN A 25 -8.59 7.36 15.79
C ASN A 25 -9.48 6.29 15.10
N PHE A 26 -8.92 5.50 14.19
CA PHE A 26 -9.61 4.49 13.39
C PHE A 26 -8.74 3.23 13.36
N PHE A 27 -8.99 2.30 14.29
CA PHE A 27 -8.20 1.06 14.42
C PHE A 27 -8.03 0.33 13.08
N GLY A 28 -6.78 0.12 12.70
CA GLY A 28 -6.39 -0.59 11.48
C GLY A 28 -6.24 0.29 10.24
N ASN A 29 -6.70 1.54 10.24
CA ASN A 29 -6.60 2.38 9.05
C ASN A 29 -5.19 2.95 8.88
N TRP A 30 -4.57 2.65 7.75
CA TRP A 30 -3.25 3.18 7.43
C TRP A 30 -3.11 3.48 5.94
N ARG A 31 -2.19 4.39 5.63
CA ARG A 31 -1.81 4.74 4.26
C ARG A 31 -0.29 4.86 4.18
N ALA A 32 0.30 4.34 3.11
CA ALA A 32 1.68 4.57 2.77
C ALA A 32 1.79 5.13 1.35
N ARG A 33 2.57 6.20 1.19
CA ARG A 33 3.00 6.71 -0.12
C ARG A 33 4.45 6.36 -0.34
N PHE A 34 4.75 5.82 -1.52
CA PHE A 34 6.09 5.40 -1.87
C PHE A 34 6.35 5.58 -3.37
N SER A 35 7.61 5.55 -3.77
CA SER A 35 8.00 5.63 -5.18
C SER A 35 8.85 4.44 -5.59
N HIS A 36 8.75 4.05 -6.86
CA HIS A 36 9.63 3.08 -7.49
C HIS A 36 10.03 3.58 -8.88
N GLY A 37 11.30 3.99 -9.02
CA GLY A 37 11.75 4.77 -10.17
C GLY A 37 11.06 6.14 -10.20
N GLU A 38 10.53 6.54 -11.36
CA GLU A 38 9.79 7.80 -11.53
C GLU A 38 8.30 7.69 -11.17
N ARG A 39 7.83 6.50 -10.80
CA ARG A 39 6.40 6.23 -10.52
C ARG A 39 6.11 6.41 -9.03
N GLY A 40 5.06 7.15 -8.71
CA GLY A 40 4.52 7.25 -7.37
C GLY A 40 3.42 6.23 -7.12
N PHE A 41 3.29 5.75 -5.89
CA PHE A 41 2.29 4.79 -5.47
C PHE A 41 1.68 5.21 -4.13
N GLU A 42 0.42 4.87 -3.93
CA GLU A 42 -0.27 4.95 -2.65
C GLU A 42 -0.92 3.61 -2.37
N ILE A 43 -0.64 3.03 -1.21
CA ILE A 43 -1.39 1.92 -0.66
C ILE A 43 -2.18 2.43 0.55
N ALA A 44 -3.45 2.08 0.64
CA ALA A 44 -4.26 2.33 1.81
C ALA A 44 -4.99 1.05 2.23
N SER A 45 -5.14 0.87 3.54
CA SER A 45 -6.14 -0.01 4.12
C SER A 45 -7.11 0.87 4.90
N ASP A 46 -8.37 0.92 4.44
CA ASP A 46 -9.46 1.57 5.17
C ASP A 46 -10.45 0.50 5.64
N HIS A 47 -10.35 0.13 6.91
CA HIS A 47 -11.26 -0.81 7.55
C HIS A 47 -12.68 -0.25 7.75
N ARG A 48 -12.92 1.05 7.57
CA ARG A 48 -14.27 1.63 7.62
C ARG A 48 -15.06 1.23 6.39
N ASP A 49 -14.43 1.38 5.22
CA ASP A 49 -15.01 0.96 3.95
C ASP A 49 -14.79 -0.54 3.73
N GLY A 50 -13.82 -1.13 4.44
CA GLY A 50 -13.49 -2.55 4.43
C GLY A 50 -12.69 -2.94 3.20
N TRP A 51 -11.87 -2.02 2.68
CA TRP A 51 -11.08 -2.20 1.48
C TRP A 51 -9.61 -1.87 1.72
N MET A 52 -8.78 -2.54 0.95
CA MET A 52 -7.38 -2.20 0.74
C MET A 52 -7.21 -1.93 -0.75
N ASP A 53 -6.52 -0.86 -1.11
CA ASP A 53 -6.38 -0.38 -2.48
C ASP A 53 -4.98 0.13 -2.77
N LEU A 54 -4.48 -0.17 -3.97
CA LEU A 54 -3.19 0.26 -4.48
C LEU A 54 -3.40 1.15 -5.71
N TRP A 55 -2.88 2.36 -5.62
CA TRP A 55 -2.91 3.35 -6.67
C TRP A 55 -1.51 3.64 -7.20
N GLU A 56 -1.43 3.96 -8.49
CA GLU A 56 -0.23 4.50 -9.13
C GLU A 56 -0.51 5.91 -9.63
N TYR A 57 0.44 6.81 -9.38
CA TYR A 57 0.45 8.20 -9.80
C TYR A 57 1.65 8.42 -10.74
N PRO A 58 1.43 8.37 -12.06
CA PRO A 58 2.46 8.74 -13.01
C PRO A 58 2.76 10.25 -12.92
N PRO A 59 3.98 10.70 -13.25
CA PRO A 59 4.38 12.11 -13.14
C PRO A 59 3.44 13.10 -13.85
N ASP A 60 2.92 12.71 -15.01
CA ASP A 60 2.17 13.60 -15.92
C ASP A 60 0.71 13.17 -16.12
N GLY A 61 0.15 12.36 -15.23
CA GLY A 61 -1.18 11.76 -15.44
C GLY A 61 -2.04 11.67 -14.19
N PRO A 62 -3.34 11.40 -14.37
CA PRO A 62 -4.22 11.11 -13.25
C PRO A 62 -3.79 9.81 -12.57
N GLY A 63 -4.01 9.73 -11.26
CA GLY A 63 -3.84 8.49 -10.53
C GLY A 63 -4.77 7.40 -11.05
N ARG A 64 -4.30 6.15 -11.08
CA ARG A 64 -5.10 4.98 -11.44
C ARG A 64 -5.06 3.94 -10.33
N CYS A 65 -6.21 3.39 -9.98
CA CYS A 65 -6.29 2.22 -9.11
C CYS A 65 -5.78 1.01 -9.89
N LEU A 66 -4.73 0.37 -9.37
CA LEU A 66 -4.14 -0.85 -9.95
C LEU A 66 -4.77 -2.10 -9.38
N ARG A 67 -5.08 -2.10 -8.08
CA ARG A 67 -5.64 -3.23 -7.35
C ARG A 67 -6.55 -2.73 -6.24
N GLU A 68 -7.60 -3.48 -5.98
CA GLU A 68 -8.44 -3.34 -4.78
C GLU A 68 -8.80 -4.73 -4.27
N VAL A 69 -8.93 -4.88 -2.97
CA VAL A 69 -9.48 -6.08 -2.34
C VAL A 69 -10.25 -5.72 -1.09
N ARG A 70 -11.32 -6.47 -0.82
CA ARG A 70 -12.06 -6.35 0.43
C ARG A 70 -11.19 -6.87 1.57
N SER A 71 -10.84 -6.00 2.51
CA SER A 71 -9.96 -6.28 3.66
C SER A 71 -10.72 -6.57 4.96
N GLN A 72 -12.05 -6.66 4.92
CA GLN A 72 -12.85 -6.96 6.10
C GLN A 72 -12.45 -8.32 6.72
N GLY A 73 -11.91 -8.27 7.94
CA GLY A 73 -11.43 -9.46 8.66
C GLY A 73 -9.98 -9.85 8.34
N PHE A 74 -9.24 -9.04 7.58
CA PHE A 74 -7.80 -9.21 7.46
C PHE A 74 -7.13 -8.86 8.80
N ASP A 75 -6.11 -9.65 9.12
CA ASP A 75 -5.11 -9.26 10.10
C ASP A 75 -3.91 -8.61 9.38
N GLU A 76 -3.01 -8.02 10.16
CA GLU A 76 -1.79 -7.38 9.65
C GLU A 76 -0.98 -8.33 8.73
N ALA A 77 -0.89 -9.62 9.07
CA ALA A 77 -0.15 -10.58 8.24
C ALA A 77 -0.79 -10.78 6.86
N LYS A 78 -2.12 -10.84 6.78
CA LYS A 78 -2.84 -10.98 5.51
C LYS A 78 -2.73 -9.73 4.65
N GLU A 79 -2.80 -8.54 5.24
CA GLU A 79 -2.60 -7.27 4.52
C GLU A 79 -1.20 -7.19 3.91
N LEU A 80 -0.17 -7.52 4.69
CA LEU A 80 1.21 -7.49 4.22
C LEU A 80 1.46 -8.52 3.10
N ALA A 81 0.85 -9.70 3.20
CA ALA A 81 0.92 -10.70 2.13
C ALA A 81 0.26 -10.20 0.83
N VAL A 82 -0.91 -9.56 0.93
CA VAL A 82 -1.58 -8.95 -0.23
C VAL A 82 -0.73 -7.84 -0.85
N LEU A 83 -0.12 -6.98 -0.03
CA LEU A 83 0.79 -5.95 -0.51
C LEU A 83 1.98 -6.57 -1.26
N ALA A 84 2.62 -7.59 -0.69
CA ALA A 84 3.76 -8.26 -1.32
C ALA A 84 3.38 -8.88 -2.67
N ASP A 85 2.25 -9.58 -2.75
CA ASP A 85 1.73 -10.17 -4.00
C ASP A 85 1.48 -9.10 -5.07
N TRP A 86 0.89 -7.96 -4.69
CA TRP A 86 0.65 -6.86 -5.63
C TRP A 86 1.93 -6.20 -6.12
N LEU A 87 2.96 -6.07 -5.27
CA LEU A 87 4.25 -5.51 -5.67
C LEU A 87 4.95 -6.42 -6.69
N ASP A 88 4.89 -7.74 -6.52
CA ASP A 88 5.42 -8.70 -7.50
C ASP A 88 4.76 -8.52 -8.88
N GLU A 89 3.43 -8.49 -8.90
CA GLU A 89 2.67 -8.33 -10.14
C GLU A 89 2.89 -6.97 -10.83
N VAL A 90 3.02 -5.87 -10.07
CA VAL A 90 3.04 -4.50 -10.61
C VAL A 90 4.45 -4.01 -10.93
N LEU A 91 5.46 -4.52 -10.23
CA LEU A 91 6.85 -4.07 -10.37
C LEU A 91 7.72 -5.02 -11.19
N VAL A 92 7.39 -6.31 -11.26
CA VAL A 92 8.16 -7.32 -12.02
C VAL A 92 7.41 -7.80 -13.27
N GLY A 93 6.06 -7.80 -13.22
CA GLY A 93 5.19 -8.22 -14.33
C GLY A 93 5.32 -7.40 -15.61
#